data_AF-A0A7S2L1X5-F1
#
_entry.id   AF-A0A7S2L1X5-F1
#
_cell.length_a   1.000
_cell.length_b   1.000
_cell.length_c   1.000
_cell.angle_alpha   90.00
_cell.angle_beta   90.00
_cell.angle_gamma   90.00
#
_symmetry.space_group_name_H-M   'P 1'
#
loop_
_entity.id
_entity.type
_entity.pdbx_description
1 polymer ?
#
loop_
_entity_poly.entity_id
_entity_poly.type
_entity_poly.pdbx_seq_one_letter_code
_entity_poly.pdbx_strand_id
1 'polypeptide(L)'
;PGVGLTLLIGNLIFSQMAVRMTRKYGRQYTAQPYGMNAPSLFATVFNVMYPVYFSTGSFMTAYHVALAANFYVGVISTFVGFFGPVVLKFVPPAALLTPTA
;
A
#
# COMPACT_ATOMS: atom_id res chain seq x y z
N PRO A 1 -14.26 -8.82 -5.23
CA PRO A 1 -13.36 -9.70 -6.03
C PRO A 1 -11.92 -9.18 -6.11
N GLY A 2 -11.69 -7.92 -6.51
CA GLY A 2 -10.33 -7.36 -6.66
C GLY A 2 -9.49 -7.38 -5.38
N VAL A 3 -10.08 -6.98 -4.24
CA VAL A 3 -9.41 -6.99 -2.93
C VAL A 3 -9.00 -8.40 -2.49
N GLY A 4 -9.84 -9.41 -2.72
CA GLY A 4 -9.49 -10.79 -2.38
C GLY A 4 -8.32 -11.32 -3.21
N LEU A 5 -8.28 -10.98 -4.50
CA LEU A 5 -7.20 -11.37 -5.40
C LEU A 5 -5.88 -10.70 -5.03
N THR A 6 -5.89 -9.41 -4.71
CA THR A 6 -4.67 -8.69 -4.28
C THR A 6 -4.15 -9.19 -2.95
N LEU A 7 -5.03 -9.51 -2.00
CA LEU A 7 -4.64 -10.14 -0.73
C LEU A 7 -3.99 -11.51 -0.96
N LEU A 8 -4.58 -12.35 -1.81
CA LEU A 8 -4.04 -13.67 -2.12
C LEU A 8 -2.65 -13.57 -2.77
N ILE A 9 -2.53 -12.75 -3.82
CA ILE A 9 -1.25 -12.54 -4.53
C ILE A 9 -0.19 -11.95 -3.59
N GLY A 10 -0.55 -10.95 -2.79
CA GLY A 10 0.36 -10.31 -1.84
C GLY A 10 0.90 -11.29 -0.79
N ASN A 11 0.03 -12.12 -0.20
CA ASN A 11 0.45 -13.13 0.77
C ASN A 11 1.32 -14.23 0.14
N LEU A 12 1.05 -14.64 -1.11
CA LEU A 12 1.92 -15.58 -1.82
C LEU A 12 3.33 -15.01 -2.04
N ILE A 13 3.44 -13.76 -2.47
CA ILE A 13 4.72 -13.09 -2.70
C ILE A 13 5.50 -12.95 -1.38
N PHE A 14 4.82 -12.54 -0.29
CA PHE A 14 5.45 -12.39 1.02
C PHE A 14 5.91 -13.73 1.59
N SER A 15 5.11 -14.79 1.41
CA SER A 15 5.50 -16.16 1.76
C SER A 15 6.73 -16.64 0.99
N GLN A 16 6.78 -16.41 -0.33
CA GLN A 16 7.96 -16.72 -1.14
C GLN A 16 9.21 -15.96 -0.68
N MET A 17 9.07 -14.68 -0.30
CA MET A 17 10.17 -13.89 0.25
C MET A 17 10.66 -14.45 1.59
N ALA A 18 9.75 -14.84 2.49
CA ALA A 18 10.12 -15.46 3.77
C ALA A 18 10.89 -16.78 3.58
N VAL A 19 10.47 -17.62 2.63
CA VAL A 19 11.17 -18.88 2.30
C VAL A 19 12.56 -18.61 1.71
N ARG A 20 12.67 -17.67 0.75
CA ARG A 20 13.97 -17.28 0.15
C ARG A 20 14.94 -16.74 1.20
N MET A 21 14.46 -15.90 2.11
CA MET A 21 15.24 -15.32 3.20
C MET A 21 15.71 -16.40 4.19
N THR A 22 14.82 -17.33 4.54
CA THR A 22 15.14 -18.47 5.44
C THR A 22 16.25 -19.34 4.86
N ARG A 23 16.19 -19.66 3.57
CA ARG A 23 17.25 -20.43 2.88
C ARG A 23 18.57 -19.66 2.80
N LYS A 24 18.54 -18.34 2.63
CA LYS A 24 19.74 -17.51 2.47
C LYS A 24 20.52 -17.30 3.78
N TYR A 25 19.83 -17.09 4.89
CA TYR A 25 20.46 -16.72 6.17
C TYR A 25 20.40 -17.81 7.25
N GLY A 26 19.80 -18.98 6.96
CA GLY A 26 19.78 -20.13 7.87
C GLY A 26 18.94 -19.95 9.14
N ARG A 27 18.16 -18.87 9.25
CA ARG A 27 17.22 -18.60 10.36
C ARG A 27 15.78 -18.60 9.88
N GLN A 28 14.84 -19.01 10.73
CA GLN A 28 13.41 -18.97 10.39
C GLN A 28 12.92 -17.53 10.27
N TYR A 29 12.29 -17.20 9.13
CA TYR A 29 11.57 -15.94 8.94
C TYR A 29 10.09 -16.22 8.71
N THR A 30 9.24 -15.40 9.31
CA THR A 30 7.79 -15.45 9.12
C THR A 30 7.36 -14.43 8.06
N ALA A 31 6.36 -14.79 7.26
CA ALA A 31 5.75 -13.86 6.33
C ALA A 31 4.86 -12.88 7.11
N GLN A 32 5.03 -11.58 6.89
CA GLN A 32 4.07 -10.59 7.37
C GLN A 32 2.74 -10.80 6.63
N PRO A 33 1.57 -10.75 7.29
CA PRO A 33 0.31 -10.79 6.57
C PRO A 33 0.17 -9.53 5.71
N TYR A 34 -0.14 -9.70 4.43
CA TYR A 34 -0.46 -8.57 3.57
C TYR A 34 -1.85 -8.05 3.95
N GLY A 35 -1.90 -6.85 4.54
CA GLY A 35 -3.11 -6.23 5.06
C GLY A 35 -3.58 -5.02 4.25
N MET A 36 -4.82 -4.60 4.47
CA MET A 36 -5.35 -3.36 3.89
C MET A 36 -4.89 -2.15 4.71
N ASN A 37 -4.48 -1.09 4.01
CA ASN A 37 -4.17 0.19 4.61
C ASN A 37 -5.46 1.00 4.83
N ALA A 38 -6.04 0.88 6.03
CA ALA A 38 -7.24 1.63 6.41
C ALA A 38 -7.03 3.15 6.40
N PRO A 39 -5.93 3.72 6.94
CA PRO A 39 -5.67 5.16 6.87
C PRO A 39 -5.75 5.74 5.45
N SER A 40 -5.15 5.08 4.46
CA SER A 40 -5.21 5.55 3.07
C SER A 40 -6.61 5.44 2.47
N LEU A 41 -7.38 4.41 2.81
CA LEU A 41 -8.77 4.28 2.38
C LEU A 41 -9.63 5.44 2.93
N PHE A 42 -9.49 5.75 4.22
CA PHE A 42 -10.18 6.90 4.82
C PHE A 42 -9.79 8.22 4.17
N ALA A 43 -8.50 8.43 3.93
CA ALA A 43 -8.01 9.63 3.26
C ALA A 43 -8.64 9.80 1.87
N THR A 44 -8.74 8.74 1.07
CA THR A 44 -9.36 8.80 -0.26
C THR A 44 -10.87 9.05 -0.19
N VAL A 45 -11.58 8.42 0.75
CA VAL A 45 -13.03 8.63 0.89
C VAL A 45 -13.35 10.07 1.29
N PHE A 46 -12.66 10.61 2.30
CA PHE A 46 -12.95 11.94 2.82
C PHE A 46 -12.33 13.08 1.99
N ASN A 47 -11.12 12.91 1.43
CA ASN A 47 -10.49 13.98 0.64
C ASN A 47 -10.85 13.95 -0.84
N VAL A 48 -11.28 12.81 -1.39
CA VAL A 48 -11.58 12.69 -2.83
C VAL A 48 -13.05 12.42 -3.07
N MET A 49 -13.62 11.32 -2.55
CA MET A 49 -15.02 10.99 -2.86
C MET A 49 -16.01 12.01 -2.29
N TYR A 50 -15.79 12.47 -1.05
CA TYR A 50 -16.69 13.43 -0.40
C TYR A 50 -16.84 14.75 -1.18
N PRO A 51 -15.77 15.53 -1.49
CA PRO A 51 -15.93 16.79 -2.22
C PRO A 51 -16.47 16.57 -3.65
N VAL A 52 -16.07 15.49 -4.32
CA VAL A 52 -16.57 15.19 -5.67
C VAL A 52 -18.08 14.87 -5.64
N TYR A 53 -18.53 14.13 -4.63
CA TYR A 53 -19.96 13.83 -4.47
C TYR A 53 -20.79 15.10 -4.23
N PHE A 54 -20.34 16.01 -3.36
CA PHE A 54 -21.05 17.27 -3.12
C PHE A 54 -21.05 18.21 -4.33
N SER A 55 -20.00 18.15 -5.17
CA SER A 55 -19.92 18.96 -6.39
C SER A 55 -20.78 18.44 -7.54
N THR A 56 -20.91 17.11 -7.68
CA THR A 56 -21.51 16.48 -8.87
C THR A 56 -22.88 15.84 -8.59
N GLY A 57 -23.21 15.55 -7.33
CA GLY A 57 -24.46 14.91 -6.92
C GLY A 57 -24.61 13.44 -7.32
N SER A 58 -23.63 12.86 -8.03
CA SER A 58 -23.63 11.47 -8.51
C SER A 58 -22.51 10.66 -7.89
N PHE A 59 -22.89 9.55 -7.25
CA PHE A 59 -21.94 8.59 -6.66
C PHE A 59 -21.04 7.94 -7.71
N MET A 60 -21.58 7.65 -8.90
CA MET A 60 -20.84 6.98 -9.96
C MET A 60 -19.65 7.82 -10.42
N THR A 61 -19.82 9.14 -10.52
CA THR A 61 -18.75 10.06 -10.90
C THR A 61 -17.66 10.12 -9.82
N ALA A 62 -18.06 10.20 -8.55
CA ALA A 62 -17.11 10.17 -7.42
C ALA A 62 -16.30 8.87 -7.39
N TYR A 63 -16.93 7.73 -7.69
CA TYR A 63 -16.25 6.44 -7.77
C TYR A 63 -15.22 6.38 -8.90
N HIS A 64 -15.55 6.86 -10.11
CA HIS A 64 -14.61 6.89 -11.22
C HIS A 64 -13.42 7.83 -10.97
N VAL A 65 -13.66 9.00 -10.37
CA VAL A 65 -12.59 9.93 -9.99
C VAL A 65 -11.68 9.31 -8.92
N ALA A 66 -12.26 8.65 -7.91
CA ALA A 66 -11.48 7.97 -6.88
C ALA A 66 -10.66 6.79 -7.44
N LEU A 67 -11.20 6.05 -8.41
CA LEU A 67 -10.44 5.00 -9.11
C LEU A 67 -9.26 5.58 -9.89
N ALA A 68 -9.47 6.65 -10.65
CA ALA A 68 -8.41 7.33 -11.39
C ALA A 68 -7.33 7.86 -10.43
N ALA A 69 -7.72 8.52 -9.34
CA ALA A 69 -6.79 9.02 -8.33
C ALA A 69 -5.94 7.89 -7.72
N ASN A 70 -6.56 6.76 -7.33
CA ASN A 70 -5.83 5.61 -6.79
C ASN A 70 -4.86 5.02 -7.82
N PHE A 71 -5.21 5.00 -9.10
CA PHE A 71 -4.33 4.54 -10.17
C PHE A 71 -3.06 5.42 -10.26
N TYR A 72 -3.22 6.75 -10.26
CA TYR A 72 -2.07 7.67 -10.27
C TYR A 72 -1.19 7.52 -9.04
N VAL A 73 -1.77 7.36 -7.84
CA VAL A 73 -1.02 7.11 -6.60
C VAL A 73 -0.22 5.80 -6.72
N GLY A 74 -0.82 4.74 -7.29
CA GLY A 74 -0.13 3.47 -7.53
C GLY A 74 1.05 3.60 -8.49
N VAL A 75 0.88 4.34 -9.58
CA VAL A 75 1.95 4.62 -10.54
C VAL A 75 3.10 5.39 -9.87
N ILE A 76 2.79 6.49 -9.18
CA ILE A 76 3.79 7.30 -8.46
C ILE A 76 4.51 6.45 -7.41
N SER A 77 3.79 5.65 -6.63
CA SER A 77 4.37 4.80 -5.59
C SER A 77 5.28 3.72 -6.16
N THR A 78 4.96 3.19 -7.35
CA THR A 78 5.81 2.22 -8.04
C THR A 78 7.13 2.86 -8.48
N PHE A 79 7.07 4.09 -9.00
CA PHE A 79 8.28 4.86 -9.36
C PHE A 79 9.12 5.21 -8.13
N VAL A 80 8.49 5.74 -7.07
CA VAL A 80 9.18 6.10 -5.82
C VAL A 80 9.77 4.86 -5.13
N GLY A 81 9.07 3.73 -5.18
CA GLY A 81 9.51 2.47 -4.58
C GLY A 81 10.85 1.96 -5.13
N PHE A 82 11.18 2.27 -6.38
CA PHE A 82 12.48 1.91 -6.97
C PHE A 82 13.65 2.63 -6.28
N PHE A 83 13.41 3.85 -5.76
CA PHE A 83 14.39 4.61 -4.98
C PHE A 83 14.38 4.24 -3.49
N GLY A 84 13.58 3.26 -3.06
CA GLY A 84 13.47 2.81 -1.68
C GLY A 84 14.81 2.54 -0.97
N PRO A 85 15.78 1.82 -1.58
CA PRO A 85 17.09 1.56 -0.94
C PRO A 85 17.90 2.84 -0.69
N VAL A 86 17.74 3.86 -1.54
CA VAL A 86 18.41 5.15 -1.40
C VAL A 86 17.78 5.93 -0.26
N VAL A 87 16.45 5.95 -0.17
CA VAL A 87 15.70 6.60 0.93
C VAL A 87 16.07 5.96 2.28
N LEU A 88 16.18 4.62 2.34
CA LEU A 88 16.58 3.90 3.55
C LEU A 88 18.01 4.21 4.03
N LYS A 89 18.86 4.79 3.17
CA LYS A 89 20.21 5.23 3.56
C LYS A 89 20.21 6.59 4.28
N PHE A 90 19.22 7.44 3.97
CA PHE A 90 19.07 8.77 4.58
C PHE A 90 18.10 8.78 5.76
N VAL A 91 17.13 7.87 5.79
CA VAL A 91 16.15 7.77 6.88
C VAL A 91 16.71 6.88 8.00
N PRO A 92 16.90 7.40 9.22
CA PRO A 92 17.39 6.59 10.33
C PRO A 92 16.37 5.50 10.69
N PRO A 93 16.81 4.30 11.12
CA PRO A 93 15.90 3.20 11.50
C PRO A 93 14.87 3.60 12.57
N ALA A 94 15.20 4.56 13.44
CA ALA A 94 14.28 5.12 14.43
C ALA A 94 13.05 5.80 13.79
N ALA A 95 13.20 6.45 12.63
CA ALA A 95 12.09 7.10 11.92
C ALA A 95 11.16 6.08 11.22
N LEU A 96 11.60 4.83 11.06
CA LEU A 96 10.75 3.73 10.58
C LEU A 96 9.94 3.08 11.72
N LEU A 97 10.35 3.27 12.97
CA LEU A 97 9.69 2.77 14.19
C LEU A 97 8.77 3.81 14.85
N THR A 98 8.84 5.08 14.47
CA THR A 98 8.03 6.16 15.05
C THR A 98 6.51 6.09 14.90
N PRO A 99 5.86 5.25 14.06
CA PRO A 99 4.40 5.16 14.11
C PRO A 99 3.87 4.43 15.36
N THR A 100 4.73 3.89 16.23
CA THR A 100 4.33 3.11 17.42
C THR A 100 4.49 3.85 18.76
N ALA A 101 4.53 5.19 18.76
CA ALA A 101 4.48 5.99 19.98
C ALA A 101 3.17 6.79 20.07
#